data_AF-A0A4Q7PAE7-F1
#
_entry.id   AF-A0A4Q7PAE7-F1
#
_cell.length_a   1.000
_cell.length_b   1.000
_cell.length_c   1.000
_cell.angle_alpha   90.00
_cell.angle_beta   90.00
_cell.angle_gamma   90.00
#
_symmetry.space_group_name_H-M   'P 1'
#
loop_
_entity.id
_entity.type
_entity.pdbx_description
1 polymer ?
#
loop_
_entity_poly.entity_id
_entity_poly.type
_entity_poly.pdbx_seq_one_letter_code
_entity_poly.pdbx_strand_id
1 'polypeptide(L)' 'MENILSYVIGIGAIVTMMLAWVGIQSLWRNTFSENISDEDVLAERRSCGNCGCTKVCIKEKSR' A
#
# COMPACT_ATOMS: atom_id res chain seq x y z
N MET A 1 -11.67 41.77 -8.70
CA MET A 1 -11.60 40.89 -7.52
C MET A 1 -12.28 39.54 -7.79
N GLU A 2 -13.26 39.47 -8.70
CA GLU A 2 -13.95 38.23 -9.11
C GLU A 2 -13.02 37.12 -9.64
N ASN A 3 -12.04 37.43 -10.49
CA ASN A 3 -11.18 36.41 -11.09
C ASN A 3 -10.37 35.62 -10.06
N ILE A 4 -9.85 36.30 -9.04
CA ILE A 4 -9.06 35.67 -7.98
C ILE A 4 -9.94 34.71 -7.17
N LEU A 5 -11.18 35.10 -6.89
CA LEU A 5 -12.15 34.25 -6.19
C LEU A 5 -12.45 32.97 -6.99
N SER A 6 -12.65 33.10 -8.31
CA SER A 6 -12.88 31.94 -9.19
C SER A 6 -11.70 30.97 -9.19
N TYR A 7 -10.46 31.48 -9.23
CA TYR A 7 -9.27 30.63 -9.15
C TYR A 7 -9.14 29.94 -7.78
N VAL A 8 -9.41 30.66 -6.69
CA VAL A 8 -9.35 30.09 -5.33
C VAL A 8 -10.40 28.99 -5.15
N ILE A 9 -11.61 29.18 -5.66
CA ILE A 9 -12.67 28.15 -5.61
C ILE A 9 -12.28 26.93 -6.44
N GLY A 10 -11.77 27.13 -7.65
CA GLY A 10 -11.33 26.03 -8.52
C GLY A 10 -10.21 25.19 -7.90
N ILE A 11 -9.17 25.85 -7.40
CA ILE A 11 -8.05 25.17 -6.73
C ILE A 11 -8.52 24.50 -5.43
N GLY A 12 -9.32 25.21 -4.63
CA GLY A 12 -9.87 24.70 -3.38
C GLY A 12 -10.71 23.44 -3.59
N ALA A 13 -11.53 23.40 -4.64
CA ALA A 13 -12.34 22.23 -4.98
C ALA A 13 -11.46 21.00 -5.30
N ILE A 14 -10.42 21.17 -6.11
CA ILE A 14 -9.52 20.07 -6.48
C ILE A 14 -8.76 19.56 -5.26
N VAL A 15 -8.20 20.46 -4.45
CA VAL A 15 -7.45 20.09 -3.23
C VAL A 15 -8.36 19.35 -2.25
N THR A 16 -9.58 19.86 -2.03
CA THR A 16 -10.55 19.21 -1.13
C THR A 16 -10.95 17.82 -1.63
N MET A 17 -11.15 17.66 -2.95
CA MET A 17 -11.44 16.37 -3.56
C MET A 17 -10.29 15.36 -3.34
N MET A 18 -9.04 15.81 -3.50
CA MET A 18 -7.86 14.95 -3.26
C MET A 18 -7.74 14.54 -1.80
N LEU A 19 -7.98 15.46 -0.85
CA LEU A 19 -7.97 15.15 0.57
C LEU A 19 -9.08 14.16 0.95
N ALA A 20 -10.28 14.33 0.40
CA ALA A 20 -11.37 13.39 0.58
C ALA A 20 -11.00 11.99 0.05
N TRP A 21 -10.35 11.91 -1.12
CA TRP A 21 -9.89 10.65 -1.69
C TRP A 21 -8.83 9.94 -0.83
N VAL A 22 -7.88 10.69 -0.27
CA VAL A 22 -6.90 10.15 0.68
C VAL A 22 -7.59 9.62 1.93
N GLY A 23 -8.62 10.32 2.44
CA GLY A 23 -9.44 9.85 3.56
C GLY A 23 -10.14 8.53 3.25
N ILE A 24 -10.76 8.41 2.07
CA ILE A 24 -11.38 7.16 1.60
C ILE A 24 -10.34 6.03 1.54
N GLN A 25 -9.17 6.28 0.94
CA GLN A 25 -8.09 5.28 0.87
C GLN A 25 -7.62 4.85 2.26
N SER A 26 -7.50 5.78 3.20
CA SER A 26 -7.12 5.46 4.58
C SER A 26 -8.18 4.63 5.29
N LEU A 27 -9.46 4.97 5.11
CA LEU A 27 -10.57 4.21 5.67
C LEU A 27 -10.61 2.80 5.08
N TRP A 28 -10.44 2.70 3.76
CA TRP A 28 -10.40 1.44 3.04
C TRP A 28 -9.23 0.56 3.53
N ARG A 29 -8.03 1.12 3.67
CA ARG A 29 -6.88 0.41 4.26
C ARG A 29 -7.16 -0.10 5.67
N ASN A 30 -7.85 0.67 6.50
CA ASN A 30 -8.18 0.25 7.86
C ASN A 30 -9.27 -0.85 7.87
N THR A 31 -10.34 -0.69 7.07
CA THR A 31 -11.43 -1.67 6.98
C THR A 31 -10.97 -3.00 6.40
N PHE A 32 -10.06 -2.98 5.43
CA PHE A 32 -9.52 -4.19 4.79
C PHE A 32 -8.13 -4.58 5.33
N SER A 33 -7.69 -3.99 6.45
CA SER A 33 -6.38 -4.29 7.06
C SER A 33 -6.24 -5.74 7.50
N GLU A 34 -7.36 -6.43 7.77
CA GLU A 34 -7.38 -7.81 8.27
C GLU A 34 -7.08 -8.87 7.19
N ASN A 35 -6.87 -8.48 5.92
CA ASN A 35 -6.47 -9.40 4.84
C ASN A 35 -5.11 -9.07 4.20
N ILE A 36 -4.32 -8.15 4.78
CA ILE A 36 -2.88 -8.03 4.44
C ILE A 36 -2.05 -9.12 5.15
N SER A 37 -2.67 -9.97 5.97
CA SER A 37 -2.09 -11.24 6.43
C SER A 37 -2.07 -12.34 5.37
N ASP A 38 -2.79 -12.17 4.26
CA ASP A 38 -2.56 -13.02 3.10
C ASP A 38 -1.33 -12.50 2.38
N GLU A 39 -0.29 -13.34 2.37
CA GLU A 39 0.93 -13.15 1.60
C GLU A 39 0.57 -12.56 0.23
N ASP A 40 1.02 -11.33 0.00
CA ASP A 40 0.95 -10.66 -1.31
C ASP A 40 1.27 -11.71 -2.38
N VAL A 41 0.60 -11.73 -3.53
CA VAL A 41 0.91 -12.69 -4.63
C VAL A 41 2.36 -12.51 -5.15
N LEU A 42 3.07 -11.49 -4.64
CA LEU A 42 4.49 -11.20 -4.83
C LEU A 42 5.39 -11.54 -3.62
N ALA A 43 4.85 -11.98 -2.49
CA ALA A 43 5.58 -12.30 -1.26
C ALA A 43 6.40 -13.59 -1.36
N GLU A 44 6.02 -14.51 -2.25
CA GLU A 44 6.77 -15.75 -2.49
C GLU A 44 8.12 -15.51 -3.21
N ARG A 45 8.36 -14.30 -3.75
CA ARG A 45 9.68 -13.92 -4.29
C ARG A 45 10.73 -13.59 -3.23
N ARG A 46 10.42 -13.71 -1.93
CA ARG A 46 11.45 -13.68 -0.88
C ARG A 46 12.20 -15.01 -0.75
N SER A 47 11.75 -16.07 -1.41
CA SER A 47 12.40 -17.38 -1.38
C SER A 47 13.14 -17.66 -2.69
N CYS A 48 14.47 -17.66 -2.61
CA CYS A 48 15.42 -18.16 -3.62
C CYS A 48 15.53 -17.37 -4.94
N GLY A 49 16.18 -16.21 -4.87
CA GLY A 49 16.69 -15.47 -6.03
C GLY A 49 18.21 -15.32 -6.08
N ASN A 50 18.97 -16.12 -5.33
CA ASN A 50 20.43 -16.15 -5.43
C ASN A 50 20.91 -17.60 -5.33
N CYS A 51 21.03 -18.27 -6.49
CA CYS A 51 21.75 -19.52 -6.63
C CYS A 51 23.25 -19.27 -6.35
N GLY A 52 23.57 -19.20 -5.06
CA GLY A 52 24.90 -19.23 -4.48
C GLY A 52 24.92 -20.00 -3.14
N CYS A 53 23.82 -20.64 -2.75
CA CYS A 53 23.74 -21.46 -1.54
C CYS A 53 23.98 -22.93 -1.87
N THR A 54 25.21 -23.40 -1.71
CA THR A 54 25.65 -24.79 -1.87
C THR A 54 25.18 -25.74 -0.75
N LYS A 55 24.13 -25.41 0.01
CA LYS A 55 23.53 -26.32 1.01
C LYS A 55 22.02 -26.13 1.10
N VAL A 56 21.30 -27.24 1.00
CA VAL A 56 19.85 -27.34 1.23
C VAL A 56 19.58 -27.16 2.72
N CYS A 57 18.71 -26.22 3.11
CA CYS A 57 18.23 -26.09 4.48
C CYS A 57 17.30 -27.27 4.81
N ILE A 58 17.78 -28.21 5.61
CA ILE A 58 16.96 -29.30 6.15
C ILE A 58 16.38 -28.80 7.47
N LYS A 59 15.04 -28.82 7.59
CA LYS A 59 14.34 -28.45 8.82
C LYS A 59 14.61 -29.54 9.87
N GLU A 60 15.46 -29.26 10.85
CA GLU A 60 15.70 -30.19 11.95
C GLU A 60 14.42 -30.31 12.79
N LYS A 61 13.90 -31.53 12.89
CA LYS A 61 12.68 -31.84 13.63
C LYS A 61 13.01 -31.78 15.12
N SER A 62 12.79 -30.63 15.76
CA SER A 62 12.86 -30.52 17.22
C SER A 62 11.78 -31.39 17.85
N ARG A 63 12.24 -32.25 18.76
CA ARG A 63 11.53 -33.27 19.53
C ARG A 63 10.33 -32.71 20.30
#